data_AF-A0A952X2G3-F1
#
_entry.id   AF-A0A952X2G3-F1
#
_cell.length_a   1.000
_cell.length_b   1.000
_cell.length_c   1.000
_cell.angle_alpha   90.00
_cell.angle_beta   90.00
_cell.angle_gamma   90.00
#
_symmetry.space_group_name_H-M   'P 1'
#
loop_
_entity.id
_entity.type
_entity.pdbx_description
1 polymer ?
#
loop_
_entity_poly.entity_id
_entity_poly.type
_entity_poly.pdbx_seq_one_letter_code
_entity_poly.pdbx_strand_id
1 'polypeptide(L)'
;MAREEADREDLWAEASALSPRLELRLKGGAEPVVAGLRPATGGWSVYFGPDPAYHFDRSGALRRAFVSDNLYRTQGETLARLTRRRTPDRVELLRSDLPPAELEGFLRQAEERLRDLHAALVAGVADILRRHPADGDGVPQLRQALEDILAAPLRLAPAISPRR
;
A
#
# COMPACT_ATOMS: atom_id res chain seq x y z
N MET A 1 4.49 16.19 10.92
CA MET A 1 3.91 14.84 11.01
C MET A 1 4.90 13.87 10.36
N ALA A 2 5.98 13.57 11.06
CA ALA A 2 7.04 12.67 10.65
C ALA A 2 7.27 11.70 11.81
N ARG A 3 6.75 10.49 11.65
CA ARG A 3 6.95 9.27 12.43
C ARG A 3 6.71 8.17 11.40
N GLU A 4 7.53 7.17 11.12
CA GLU A 4 8.86 6.71 11.52
C GLU A 4 9.32 6.00 10.23
N GLU A 5 10.52 6.30 9.72
CA GLU A 5 10.93 5.87 8.36
C GLU A 5 12.11 4.88 8.44
N ALA A 6 12.29 4.20 9.57
CA ALA A 6 13.39 3.22 9.73
C ALA A 6 13.12 2.05 10.70
N ASP A 7 12.12 2.12 11.59
CA ASP A 7 11.78 1.03 12.53
C ASP A 7 10.27 0.76 12.50
N ARG A 8 9.78 0.17 11.41
CA ARG A 8 8.44 -0.44 11.42
C ARG A 8 8.53 -1.83 12.03
N GLU A 9 8.86 -1.90 13.32
CA GLU A 9 9.05 -3.17 14.02
C GLU A 9 7.73 -3.95 14.18
N ASP A 10 6.58 -3.25 14.25
CA ASP A 10 5.25 -3.88 14.32
C ASP A 10 4.22 -3.17 13.42
N LEU A 11 4.21 -3.56 12.15
CA LEU A 11 3.22 -3.11 11.15
C LEU A 11 1.78 -3.35 11.58
N TRP A 12 1.53 -4.42 12.32
CA TRP A 12 0.20 -4.73 12.82
C TRP A 12 -0.24 -3.68 13.83
N ALA A 13 0.62 -3.25 14.76
CA ALA A 13 0.31 -2.18 15.70
C ALA A 13 0.07 -0.83 14.98
N GLU A 14 0.94 -0.47 14.02
CA GLU A 14 0.82 0.76 13.23
C GLU A 14 -0.47 0.84 12.40
N ALA A 15 -0.93 -0.30 11.89
CA ALA A 15 -2.14 -0.42 11.10
C ALA A 15 -3.43 -0.42 11.94
N SER A 16 -3.41 0.02 13.21
CA SER A 16 -4.57 -0.03 14.17
C SER A 16 -5.84 0.64 13.68
N ALA A 17 -5.72 1.62 12.79
CA ALA A 17 -6.86 2.31 12.19
C ALA A 17 -7.55 1.55 11.05
N LEU A 18 -7.09 0.34 10.70
CA LEU A 18 -7.67 -0.47 9.62
C LEU A 18 -8.67 -1.50 10.18
N SER A 19 -9.83 -1.61 9.53
CA SER A 19 -10.84 -2.60 9.85
C SER A 19 -11.74 -2.89 8.62
N PRO A 20 -11.86 -4.17 8.17
CA PRO A 20 -11.10 -5.31 8.68
C PRO A 20 -9.60 -5.17 8.42
N ARG A 21 -8.81 -5.91 9.19
CA ARG A 21 -7.35 -5.98 9.08
C ARG A 21 -6.86 -7.41 9.24
N LEU A 22 -5.88 -7.77 8.43
CA LEU A 22 -5.27 -9.08 8.34
C LEU A 22 -3.75 -8.95 8.42
N GLU A 23 -3.12 -9.93 9.04
CA GLU A 23 -1.70 -10.21 8.93
C GLU A 23 -1.57 -11.62 8.36
N LEU A 24 -0.91 -11.71 7.20
CA LEU A 24 -0.84 -12.90 6.36
C LEU A 24 0.61 -13.26 6.12
N ARG A 25 0.93 -14.55 6.04
CA ARG A 25 2.23 -15.02 5.55
C ARG A 25 2.02 -15.74 4.23
N LEU A 26 2.67 -15.25 3.18
CA LEU A 26 2.69 -15.95 1.89
C LEU A 26 3.69 -17.10 1.97
N LYS A 27 3.33 -18.25 1.39
CA LYS A 27 4.26 -19.40 1.34
C LYS A 27 5.53 -19.02 0.58
N GLY A 28 6.68 -19.14 1.24
CA GLY A 28 7.98 -18.75 0.68
C GLY A 28 8.33 -17.27 0.81
N GLY A 29 7.42 -16.43 1.34
CA GLY A 29 7.72 -15.06 1.71
C GLY A 29 8.45 -14.97 3.05
N ALA A 30 9.49 -14.14 3.12
CA ALA A 30 10.22 -13.90 4.36
C ALA A 30 9.41 -13.04 5.35
N GLU A 31 8.75 -11.99 4.85
CA GLU A 31 8.04 -11.00 5.65
C GLU A 31 6.52 -11.19 5.59
N PRO A 32 5.79 -10.88 6.69
CA PRO A 32 4.34 -10.88 6.67
C PRO A 32 3.78 -9.74 5.83
N VAL A 33 2.60 -9.98 5.26
CA VAL A 33 1.78 -8.98 4.58
C VAL A 33 0.68 -8.52 5.52
N VAL A 34 0.65 -7.23 5.85
CA VAL A 34 -0.46 -6.62 6.57
C VAL A 34 -1.39 -5.96 5.56
N ALA A 35 -2.68 -6.24 5.63
CA ALA A 35 -3.67 -5.61 4.76
C ALA A 35 -4.89 -5.20 5.55
N GLY A 36 -5.48 -4.05 5.21
CA GLY A 36 -6.72 -3.64 5.86
C GLY A 36 -7.43 -2.48 5.19
N LEU A 37 -8.73 -2.41 5.41
CA LEU A 37 -9.59 -1.36 4.91
C LEU A 37 -9.52 -0.15 5.85
N ARG A 38 -9.35 1.06 5.31
CA ARG A 38 -9.39 2.29 6.08
C ARG A 38 -10.82 2.81 6.13
N PRO A 39 -11.54 2.78 7.28
CA PRO A 39 -12.95 3.18 7.33
C PRO A 39 -13.18 4.62 6.89
N ALA A 40 -12.27 5.53 7.26
CA ALA A 40 -12.37 6.95 6.93
C ALA A 40 -12.30 7.27 5.42
N THR A 41 -11.64 6.43 4.61
CA THR A 41 -11.50 6.66 3.16
C THR A 41 -12.17 5.58 2.31
N GLY A 42 -12.59 4.47 2.91
CA GLY A 42 -13.13 3.30 2.23
C GLY A 42 -12.10 2.56 1.35
N GLY A 43 -10.81 2.86 1.49
CA GLY A 43 -9.76 2.32 0.63
C GLY A 43 -8.87 1.32 1.36
N TRP A 44 -8.41 0.30 0.65
CA TRP A 44 -7.50 -0.71 1.19
C TRP A 44 -6.06 -0.19 1.29
N SER A 45 -5.35 -0.65 2.32
CA SER A 45 -3.90 -0.52 2.45
C SER A 45 -3.28 -1.89 2.53
N VAL A 46 -2.21 -2.13 1.78
CA VAL A 46 -1.47 -3.39 1.74
C VAL A 46 0.01 -3.10 1.97
N TYR A 47 0.60 -3.72 2.98
CA TYR A 47 2.00 -3.59 3.39
C TYR A 47 2.66 -4.94 3.18
N PHE A 48 3.68 -5.00 2.33
CA PHE A 48 4.51 -6.18 2.07
C PHE A 48 5.78 -6.07 2.91
N GLY A 49 5.73 -6.48 4.18
CA GLY A 49 6.74 -6.08 5.14
C GLY A 49 6.79 -4.55 5.34
N PRO A 50 7.92 -4.00 5.83
CA PRO A 50 8.04 -2.56 6.08
C PRO A 50 7.98 -1.72 4.80
N ASP A 51 8.45 -2.30 3.69
CA ASP A 51 8.52 -1.75 2.33
C ASP A 51 8.44 -2.92 1.32
N PRO A 52 7.54 -2.88 0.31
CA PRO A 52 6.67 -1.76 -0.07
C PRO A 52 5.28 -1.74 0.59
N ALA A 53 4.66 -0.56 0.61
CA ALA A 53 3.26 -0.38 0.99
C ALA A 53 2.46 0.36 -0.09
N TYR A 54 1.24 -0.10 -0.36
CA TYR A 54 0.31 0.49 -1.33
C TYR A 54 -1.00 0.88 -0.65
N HIS A 55 -1.47 2.08 -0.94
CA HIS A 55 -2.72 2.63 -0.41
C HIS A 55 -3.64 3.00 -1.56
N PHE A 56 -4.82 2.39 -1.57
CA PHE A 56 -5.85 2.60 -2.56
C PHE A 56 -6.93 3.54 -2.03
N ASP A 57 -7.69 4.14 -2.94
CA ASP A 57 -8.96 4.75 -2.61
C ASP A 57 -10.11 3.72 -2.64
N ARG A 58 -11.33 4.18 -2.41
CA ARG A 58 -12.55 3.35 -2.41
C ARG A 58 -12.88 2.69 -3.76
N SER A 59 -12.25 3.13 -4.85
CA SER A 59 -12.46 2.61 -6.20
C SER A 59 -11.37 1.62 -6.63
N GLY A 60 -10.42 1.31 -5.71
CA GLY A 60 -9.27 0.49 -6.01
C GLY A 60 -8.16 1.23 -6.78
N ALA A 61 -8.23 2.56 -6.90
CA ALA A 61 -7.20 3.33 -7.59
C ALA A 61 -6.06 3.68 -6.61
N LEU A 62 -4.82 3.58 -7.07
CA LEU A 62 -3.63 3.84 -6.27
C LEU A 62 -3.54 5.31 -5.90
N ARG A 63 -3.58 5.59 -4.59
CA ARG A 63 -3.55 6.95 -4.04
C ARG A 63 -2.15 7.31 -3.53
N ARG A 64 -1.50 6.39 -2.82
CA ARG A 64 -0.17 6.58 -2.25
C ARG A 64 0.58 5.26 -2.23
N ALA A 65 1.90 5.32 -2.26
CA ALA A 65 2.74 4.17 -2.02
C ALA A 65 3.99 4.57 -1.25
N PHE A 66 4.57 3.64 -0.52
CA PHE A 66 5.90 3.75 0.08
C PHE A 66 6.75 2.63 -0.50
N VAL A 67 7.79 2.98 -1.26
CA VAL A 67 8.63 2.01 -1.97
C VAL A 67 10.08 2.50 -1.97
N SER A 68 11.03 1.64 -1.63
CA SER A 68 12.46 1.98 -1.55
C SER A 68 12.72 3.26 -0.74
N ASP A 69 12.17 3.35 0.47
CA ASP A 69 12.24 4.53 1.36
C ASP A 69 11.64 5.84 0.81
N ASN A 70 10.91 5.76 -0.30
CA ASN A 70 10.32 6.93 -0.95
C ASN A 70 8.80 6.92 -0.79
N LEU A 71 8.25 8.09 -0.42
CA LEU A 71 6.80 8.30 -0.40
C LEU A 71 6.33 8.81 -1.76
N TYR A 72 5.44 8.05 -2.39
CA TYR A 72 4.78 8.38 -3.65
C TYR A 72 3.34 8.82 -3.42
N ARG A 73 2.90 9.87 -4.13
CA ARG A 73 1.54 10.40 -4.06
C ARG A 73 0.99 10.65 -5.46
N THR A 74 -0.22 10.16 -5.73
CA THR A 74 -0.89 10.45 -7.00
C THR A 74 -1.08 11.95 -7.24
N GLN A 75 -0.89 12.34 -8.50
CA GLN A 75 -1.21 13.64 -9.09
C GLN A 75 -2.35 13.51 -10.12
N GLY A 76 -3.06 12.38 -10.12
CA GLY A 76 -4.07 12.04 -11.13
C GLY A 76 -3.48 11.25 -12.29
N GLU A 77 -2.47 11.81 -12.95
CA GLU A 77 -1.86 11.21 -14.16
C GLU A 77 -0.45 10.64 -13.93
N THR A 78 0.18 11.00 -12.80
CA THR A 78 1.51 10.50 -12.42
C THR A 78 1.63 10.35 -10.91
N LEU A 79 2.75 9.77 -10.46
CA LEU A 79 3.14 9.72 -9.06
C LEU A 79 4.22 10.77 -8.79
N ALA A 80 3.96 11.63 -7.81
CA ALA A 80 4.97 12.50 -7.23
C ALA A 80 5.77 11.73 -6.18
N ARG A 81 7.08 11.58 -6.40
CA ARG A 81 8.04 11.12 -5.39
C ARG A 81 8.39 12.26 -4.45
N LEU A 82 8.26 12.02 -3.15
CA LEU A 82 8.63 12.95 -2.09
C LEU A 82 9.92 12.46 -1.43
N THR A 83 11.00 13.22 -1.60
CA THR A 83 12.29 12.95 -0.98
C THR A 83 12.58 14.01 0.08
N ARG A 84 13.12 13.60 1.22
CA ARG A 84 13.60 14.51 2.25
C ARG A 84 15.08 14.78 2.01
N ARG A 85 15.41 16.03 1.71
CA ARG A 85 16.80 16.48 1.65
C ARG A 85 17.14 17.20 2.94
N ARG A 86 18.00 16.61 3.77
CA ARG A 86 18.53 17.28 4.95
C ARG A 86 19.69 18.18 4.53
N THR A 87 19.61 19.46 4.86
CA THR A 87 20.74 20.39 4.86
C THR A 87 21.14 20.67 6.31
N PRO A 88 22.32 21.27 6.57
CA PRO A 88 22.75 21.59 7.94
C PRO A 88 21.72 22.44 8.72
N ASP A 89 20.92 23.24 8.02
CA ASP A 89 20.04 24.23 8.63
C ASP A 89 18.54 23.88 8.54
N ARG A 90 18.16 22.95 7.64
CA ARG A 90 16.75 22.59 7.40
C ARG A 90 16.55 21.23 6.73
N VAL A 91 15.34 20.70 6.85
CA VAL A 91 14.88 19.56 6.03
C VAL A 91 13.98 20.10 4.92
N GLU A 92 14.40 19.94 3.68
CA GLU A 92 13.64 20.30 2.49
C GLU A 92 12.87 19.08 1.99
N LEU A 93 11.58 19.25 1.68
CA LEU A 93 10.78 18.21 1.03
C LEU A 93 10.79 18.46 -0.47
N LEU A 94 11.61 17.70 -1.19
CA LEU A 94 11.70 17.77 -2.63
C LEU A 94 10.62 16.88 -3.26
N ARG A 95 9.91 17.45 -4.22
CA ARG A 95 8.92 16.74 -5.04
C ARG A 95 9.46 16.60 -6.46
N SER A 96 9.45 15.37 -6.97
CA SER A 96 9.73 15.07 -8.38
C SER A 96 8.67 14.12 -8.92
N ASP A 97 8.01 14.48 -10.01
CA ASP A 97 7.02 13.61 -10.65
C ASP A 97 7.74 12.51 -11.46
N LEU A 98 7.17 11.30 -11.48
CA LEU A 98 7.77 10.16 -12.15
C LEU A 98 7.66 10.33 -13.67
N PRO A 99 8.76 10.11 -14.42
CA PRO A 99 8.70 9.98 -15.86
C PRO A 99 7.77 8.84 -16.29
N PRO A 100 7.14 8.90 -17.47
CA PRO A 100 6.19 7.88 -17.92
C PRO A 100 6.73 6.45 -17.87
N ALA A 101 7.98 6.22 -18.28
CA ALA A 101 8.60 4.90 -18.25
C ALA A 101 8.82 4.36 -16.82
N GLU A 102 9.22 5.24 -15.88
CA GLU A 102 9.36 4.87 -14.47
C GLU A 102 8.01 4.59 -13.83
N LEU A 103 6.99 5.39 -14.16
CA LEU A 103 5.63 5.16 -13.69
C LEU A 103 5.09 3.82 -14.17
N GLU A 104 5.27 3.49 -15.45
CA GLU A 104 4.82 2.22 -16.01
C GLU A 104 5.52 1.04 -15.31
N GLY A 105 6.83 1.12 -15.11
CA GLY A 105 7.59 0.13 -14.34
C GLY A 105 7.13 -0.01 -12.90
N PHE A 106 6.83 1.11 -12.24
CA PHE A 106 6.32 1.14 -10.87
C PHE A 106 4.96 0.43 -10.78
N LEU A 107 4.03 0.75 -11.68
CA LEU A 107 2.68 0.18 -11.69
C LEU A 107 2.72 -1.33 -11.98
N ARG A 108 3.56 -1.78 -12.92
CA ARG A 108 3.75 -3.22 -13.18
C ARG A 108 4.25 -3.97 -11.96
N GLN A 109 5.28 -3.46 -11.27
CA GLN A 109 5.81 -4.10 -10.07
C GLN A 109 4.77 -4.15 -8.94
N ALA A 110 3.97 -3.09 -8.78
CA ALA A 110 2.88 -3.09 -7.81
C ALA A 110 1.82 -4.14 -8.17
N GLU A 111 1.45 -4.22 -9.45
CA GLU A 111 0.47 -5.17 -9.95
C GLU A 111 0.94 -6.63 -9.75
N GLU A 112 2.19 -6.95 -10.07
CA GLU A 112 2.78 -8.28 -9.85
C GLU A 112 2.66 -8.73 -8.39
N ARG A 113 3.05 -7.86 -7.44
CA ARG A 113 2.96 -8.17 -6.00
C ARG A 113 1.51 -8.39 -5.54
N LEU A 114 0.58 -7.60 -6.06
CA LEU A 114 -0.84 -7.75 -5.74
C LEU A 114 -1.41 -9.03 -6.35
N ARG A 115 -0.97 -9.42 -7.55
CA ARG A 115 -1.33 -10.69 -8.20
C ARG A 115 -0.83 -11.88 -7.38
N ASP A 116 0.40 -11.83 -6.88
CA ASP A 116 0.96 -12.89 -6.02
C ASP A 116 0.16 -13.05 -4.73
N LEU A 117 -0.17 -11.94 -4.06
CA LEU A 117 -1.04 -11.94 -2.88
C LEU A 117 -2.43 -12.51 -3.20
N HIS A 118 -3.05 -12.04 -4.29
CA HIS A 118 -4.36 -12.52 -4.72
C HIS A 118 -4.35 -14.01 -5.03
N ALA A 119 -3.36 -14.50 -5.78
CA ALA A 119 -3.21 -15.91 -6.12
C ALA A 119 -3.03 -16.78 -4.87
N ALA A 120 -2.23 -16.33 -3.90
CA ALA A 120 -2.06 -17.05 -2.65
C ALA A 120 -3.35 -17.15 -1.82
N LEU A 121 -4.15 -16.08 -1.81
CA LEU A 121 -5.46 -16.07 -1.15
C LEU A 121 -6.47 -16.98 -1.86
N VAL A 122 -6.50 -16.97 -3.19
CA VAL A 122 -7.37 -17.84 -3.99
C VAL A 122 -7.01 -19.32 -3.81
N ALA A 123 -5.71 -19.63 -3.82
CA ALA A 123 -5.22 -21.00 -3.64
C ALA A 123 -5.30 -21.49 -2.18
N GLY A 124 -5.61 -20.60 -1.22
CA GLY A 124 -5.67 -20.95 0.20
C GLY A 124 -4.30 -21.31 0.80
N VAL A 125 -3.21 -20.81 0.22
CA VAL A 125 -1.83 -21.11 0.64
C VAL A 125 -1.19 -19.99 1.46
N ALA A 126 -1.96 -18.95 1.81
CA ALA A 126 -1.55 -17.90 2.73
C ALA A 126 -1.95 -18.27 4.17
N ASP A 127 -1.00 -18.26 5.08
CA ASP A 127 -1.28 -18.47 6.50
C ASP A 127 -1.81 -17.17 7.12
N ILE A 128 -2.94 -17.25 7.83
CA ILE A 128 -3.48 -16.10 8.55
C ILE A 128 -2.83 -16.06 9.94
N LEU A 129 -1.91 -15.12 10.15
CA LEU A 129 -1.22 -14.95 11.43
C LEU A 129 -2.11 -14.23 12.44
N ARG A 130 -2.76 -13.15 12.02
CA ARG A 130 -3.67 -12.35 12.86
C ARG A 130 -4.82 -11.80 12.02
N ARG A 131 -5.96 -11.55 12.67
CA ARG A 131 -7.11 -10.87 12.05
C ARG A 131 -7.89 -10.04 13.05
N HIS A 132 -8.46 -8.94 12.56
CA HIS A 132 -9.32 -8.04 13.32
C HIS A 132 -10.45 -7.54 12.42
N PRO A 133 -11.73 -7.71 12.80
CA PRO A 133 -12.23 -8.50 13.92
C PRO A 133 -11.85 -10.00 13.81
N ALA A 134 -11.80 -10.71 14.93
CA ALA A 134 -11.42 -12.14 14.97
C ALA A 134 -12.37 -13.02 14.14
N ASP A 135 -13.65 -12.69 14.13
CA ASP A 135 -14.69 -13.45 13.42
C ASP A 135 -15.18 -12.73 12.15
N GLY A 136 -14.41 -11.75 11.65
CA GLY A 136 -14.80 -10.96 10.50
C GLY A 136 -14.45 -11.59 9.15
N ASP A 137 -15.19 -11.20 8.11
CA ASP A 137 -14.98 -11.62 6.72
C ASP A 137 -13.80 -10.89 6.02
N GLY A 138 -12.75 -10.56 6.78
CA GLY A 138 -11.63 -9.77 6.25
C GLY A 138 -10.94 -10.41 5.05
N VAL A 139 -10.78 -11.74 5.05
CA VAL A 139 -10.12 -12.47 3.96
C VAL A 139 -10.95 -12.46 2.67
N PRO A 140 -12.24 -12.85 2.68
CA PRO A 140 -13.11 -12.68 1.52
C PRO A 140 -13.15 -11.24 0.98
N GLN A 141 -13.22 -10.24 1.88
CA GLN A 141 -13.26 -8.83 1.48
C GLN A 141 -11.95 -8.37 0.82
N LEU A 142 -10.79 -8.76 1.38
CA LEU A 142 -9.49 -8.45 0.77
C LEU A 142 -9.37 -9.12 -0.60
N ARG A 143 -9.78 -10.39 -0.73
CA ARG A 143 -9.73 -11.11 -1.99
C ARG A 143 -10.56 -10.40 -3.06
N GLN A 144 -11.81 -10.04 -2.75
CA GLN A 144 -12.66 -9.30 -3.67
C GLN A 144 -12.05 -7.95 -4.06
N ALA A 145 -11.51 -7.21 -3.09
CA ALA A 145 -10.87 -5.93 -3.37
C ALA A 145 -9.66 -6.06 -4.31
N LEU A 146 -8.84 -7.11 -4.13
CA LEU A 146 -7.72 -7.39 -5.03
C LEU A 146 -8.20 -7.78 -6.43
N GLU A 147 -9.26 -8.60 -6.53
CA GLU A 147 -9.88 -8.95 -7.80
C GLU A 147 -10.35 -7.70 -8.55
N ASP A 148 -11.06 -6.79 -7.87
CA ASP A 148 -11.54 -5.54 -8.44
C ASP A 148 -10.39 -4.60 -8.87
N ILE A 149 -9.31 -4.53 -8.07
CA ILE A 149 -8.11 -3.74 -8.39
C ILE A 149 -7.39 -4.31 -9.63
N LEU A 150 -7.34 -5.64 -9.76
CA LEU A 150 -6.59 -6.36 -10.80
C LEU A 150 -7.40 -6.67 -12.06
N ALA A 151 -8.70 -6.33 -12.07
CA ALA A 151 -9.59 -6.51 -13.22
C ALA A 151 -9.20 -5.63 -14.42
N ALA A 152 -8.42 -4.58 -14.18
CA ALA A 152 -7.83 -3.71 -15.20
C ALA A 152 -6.41 -3.33 -14.79
N PRO A 153 -5.59 -2.77 -15.70
CA PRO A 153 -4.28 -2.21 -15.33
C PRO A 153 -4.42 -1.21 -14.18
N LEU A 154 -3.44 -1.21 -13.28
CA LEU A 154 -3.50 -0.41 -12.06
C LEU A 154 -3.69 1.09 -12.38
N ARG A 155 -4.78 1.67 -11.88
CA ARG A 155 -5.15 3.07 -12.12
C ARG A 155 -4.64 3.97 -10.99
N LEU A 156 -4.32 5.21 -11.31
CA LEU A 156 -4.03 6.24 -10.30
C LEU A 156 -5.33 6.90 -9.83
N ALA A 157 -5.42 7.16 -8.53
CA ALA A 157 -6.53 7.93 -7.95
C ALA A 157 -6.41 9.41 -8.34
N PRO A 158 -7.48 10.23 -8.21
CA PRO A 158 -7.40 11.67 -8.45
C PRO A 158 -6.33 12.37 -7.62
N ALA A 159 -5.80 13.49 -8.14
CA ALA A 159 -4.76 14.27 -7.49
C ALA A 159 -5.12 14.60 -6.04
N ILE A 160 -4.18 14.35 -5.12
CA ILE A 160 -4.39 14.71 -3.72
C ILE A 160 -4.16 16.21 -3.57
N SER A 161 -5.21 16.97 -3.28
CA SER A 161 -5.09 18.41 -3.05
C SER A 161 -4.01 18.71 -2.00
N PRO A 162 -3.13 19.71 -2.23
CA PRO A 162 -2.30 20.23 -1.16
C PRO A 162 -3.24 20.79 -0.09
N ARG A 163 -3.02 20.43 1.18
CA ARG A 163 -3.71 21.12 2.27
C ARG A 163 -3.29 22.59 2.20
N ARG A 164 -4.25 23.48 2.01
CA ARG A 164 -4.08 24.93 2.17
C ARG A 164 -3.70 25.25 3.61
#